data_AF-A0A940A7N9-F1
#
_entry.id   AF-A0A940A7N9-F1
#
_cell.length_a   1.000
_cell.length_b   1.000
_cell.length_c   1.000
_cell.angle_alpha   90.00
_cell.angle_beta   90.00
_cell.angle_gamma   90.00
#
_symmetry.space_group_name_H-M   'P 1'
#
loop_
_entity.id
_entity.type
_entity.pdbx_description
1 polymer ?
#
loop_
_entity_poly.entity_id
_entity_poly.type
_entity_poly.pdbx_seq_one_letter_code
_entity_poly.pdbx_strand_id
1 'polypeptide(L)' 'MNEQDIYRQLADLTLSLQNEPDNAELLMQRGQILFQLHDKDGAWQDLKRALELKPELATTISGEAKTPGRKAYKLPKDNN' A
#
# COMPACT_ATOMS: atom_id res chain seq x y z
N MET A 1 15.41 1.58 9.77
CA MET A 1 14.49 2.55 10.37
C MET A 1 14.18 2.10 11.78
N ASN A 2 14.15 3.02 12.73
CA ASN A 2 13.69 2.69 14.07
C ASN A 2 12.16 2.61 14.04
N GLU A 3 11.52 1.80 14.89
CA GLU A 3 10.04 1.68 14.93
C GLU A 3 9.36 3.05 15.09
N GLN A 4 9.97 3.96 15.84
CA GLN A 4 9.49 5.35 15.99
C GLN A 4 9.41 6.10 14.65
N ASP A 5 10.38 5.89 13.76
CA ASP A 5 10.38 6.53 12.44
C ASP A 5 9.27 5.95 11.55
N ILE A 6 8.98 4.66 11.69
CA ILE A 6 7.93 3.96 10.94
C ILE A 6 6.55 4.51 11.34
N TYR A 7 6.29 4.66 12.64
CA TYR A 7 5.03 5.25 13.13
C TYR A 7 4.88 6.72 12.75
N ARG A 8 5.98 7.49 12.76
CA ARG A 8 5.95 8.88 12.29
C ARG A 8 5.61 8.98 10.82
N GLN A 9 6.26 8.20 9.96
CA GLN A 9 5.93 8.17 8.53
C GLN A 9 4.49 7.73 8.28
N LEU A 10 3.99 6.74 9.03
CA LEU A 10 2.59 6.31 8.93
C LEU A 10 1.62 7.47 9.24
N ALA A 11 1.91 8.26 10.28
CA ALA A 11 1.11 9.42 10.65
C ALA A 11 1.16 10.51 9.59
N ASP A 12 2.35 10.83 9.08
CA ASP A 12 2.55 11.84 8.04
C ASP A 12 1.81 11.46 6.74
N LEU A 13 1.89 10.20 6.32
CA LEU A 13 1.14 9.67 5.17
C LEU A 13 -0.37 9.73 5.40
N THR A 14 -0.83 9.39 6.61
CA THR A 14 -2.26 9.45 6.95
C THR A 14 -2.81 10.87 6.86
N LEU A 15 -2.06 11.86 7.37
CA LEU A 15 -2.43 13.28 7.25
C LEU A 15 -2.41 13.74 5.78
N SER A 16 -1.42 13.30 5.01
CA SER A 16 -1.32 13.66 3.58
C SER A 16 -2.51 13.11 2.79
N LEU A 17 -2.93 11.88 3.09
CA LEU A 17 -4.12 11.24 2.52
C LEU A 17 -5.45 11.87 2.97
N GLN A 18 -5.48 12.67 4.04
CA GLN A 18 -6.68 13.47 4.35
C GLN A 18 -6.87 14.61 3.35
N ASN A 19 -5.78 15.18 2.84
CA ASN A 19 -5.82 16.23 1.83
C ASN A 19 -5.94 15.65 0.42
N GLU A 20 -5.29 14.51 0.17
CA GLU A 20 -5.24 13.84 -1.14
C GLU A 20 -5.66 12.36 -1.01
N PRO A 21 -6.95 12.08 -0.76
CA PRO A 21 -7.43 10.73 -0.45
C PRO A 21 -7.25 9.72 -1.59
N ASP A 22 -7.21 10.22 -2.83
CA ASP A 22 -7.01 9.41 -4.03
C ASP A 22 -5.59 9.57 -4.61
N ASN A 23 -4.61 9.94 -3.80
CA ASN A 23 -3.22 9.89 -4.22
C ASN A 23 -2.68 8.44 -4.14
N ALA A 24 -2.62 7.80 -5.30
CA ALA A 24 -2.17 6.42 -5.44
C ALA A 24 -0.75 6.17 -4.90
N GLU A 25 0.15 7.15 -4.99
CA GLU A 25 1.53 6.99 -4.49
C GLU A 25 1.57 7.03 -2.96
N LEU A 26 0.81 7.93 -2.34
CA LEU A 26 0.69 8.00 -0.87
C LEU A 26 0.01 6.75 -0.30
N LEU A 27 -1.03 6.25 -0.96
CA LEU A 27 -1.68 4.99 -0.60
C LEU A 27 -0.68 3.82 -0.70
N MET A 28 0.08 3.74 -1.80
CA MET A 28 1.09 2.69 -1.97
C MET A 28 2.16 2.74 -0.86
N GLN A 29 2.69 3.93 -0.57
CA GLN A 29 3.68 4.13 0.49
C GLN A 29 3.12 3.75 1.86
N ARG A 30 1.88 4.13 2.16
CA ARG A 30 1.23 3.77 3.42
C ARG A 30 1.05 2.26 3.53
N GLY A 31 0.61 1.62 2.46
CA GLY A 31 0.45 0.17 2.41
C GLY A 31 1.77 -0.59 2.62
N GLN A 32 2.88 -0.11 2.06
CA GLN A 32 4.20 -0.70 2.31
C GLN A 32 4.62 -0.59 3.78
N ILE A 33 4.38 0.57 4.41
CA ILE A 33 4.67 0.79 5.83
C ILE A 33 3.80 -0.09 6.72
N LEU A 34 2.50 -0.20 6.43
CA LEU A 34 1.59 -1.09 7.15
C LEU A 34 2.04 -2.55 7.04
N PHE A 35 2.57 -2.97 5.89
CA PHE A 35 3.13 -4.31 5.72
C PHE A 35 4.36 -4.55 6.60
N GLN A 36 5.23 -3.55 6.77
CA GLN A 36 6.37 -3.59 7.69
C GLN A 36 5.92 -3.65 9.16
N LEU A 37 4.79 -3.02 9.49
CA LEU A 37 4.15 -3.09 10.81
C LEU A 37 3.31 -4.35 11.03
N HIS A 38 3.35 -5.30 10.10
CA HIS A 38 2.54 -6.53 10.11
C HIS A 38 1.02 -6.32 10.02
N ASP A 39 0.54 -5.10 9.78
CA ASP A 39 -0.85 -4.81 9.45
C ASP A 39 -1.09 -5.08 7.96
N LYS A 40 -1.25 -6.36 7.65
CA LYS A 40 -1.47 -6.81 6.27
C LYS A 40 -2.82 -6.33 5.75
N ASP A 41 -3.85 -6.30 6.57
CA ASP A 41 -5.21 -5.96 6.14
C ASP A 41 -5.31 -4.50 5.72
N GLY A 42 -4.75 -3.59 6.52
CA GLY A 42 -4.63 -2.17 6.15
C GLY A 42 -3.75 -1.98 4.92
N ALA A 43 -2.62 -2.68 4.85
CA ALA A 43 -1.75 -2.65 3.67
C ALA A 43 -2.47 -3.07 2.38
N TRP A 44 -3.27 -4.13 2.45
CA TRP A 44 -4.04 -4.63 1.30
C TRP A 44 -5.08 -3.63 0.81
N GLN A 45 -5.79 -2.95 1.71
CA GLN A 45 -6.79 -1.95 1.33
C GLN A 45 -6.14 -0.78 0.58
N ASP A 46 -5.03 -0.27 1.12
CA ASP A 46 -4.32 0.85 0.52
C ASP A 46 -3.69 0.49 -0.83
N LEU A 47 -3.03 -0.67 -0.91
CA LEU A 47 -2.44 -1.14 -2.16
C LEU A 47 -3.51 -1.43 -3.21
N LYS A 48 -4.65 -2.00 -2.83
CA LYS A 48 -5.78 -2.20 -3.76
C LYS A 48 -6.25 -0.87 -4.32
N ARG A 49 -6.48 0.14 -3.46
CA ARG A 49 -6.94 1.45 -3.89
C ARG A 49 -5.90 2.17 -4.75
N ALA A 50 -4.62 2.09 -4.40
CA ALA A 50 -3.53 2.63 -5.20
C ALA A 50 -3.50 2.03 -6.62
N LEU A 51 -3.71 0.71 -6.73
CA LEU A 51 -3.76 0.00 -8.00
C LEU A 51 -5.02 0.30 -8.83
N GLU A 52 -6.16 0.54 -8.18
CA GLU A 52 -7.38 1.00 -8.86
C GLU A 52 -7.18 2.38 -9.48
N LEU A 53 -6.46 3.26 -8.80
CA LEU A 53 -6.20 4.65 -9.23
C LEU A 53 -5.08 4.74 -10.27
N LYS A 54 -3.97 4.01 -10.04
CA LYS A 54 -2.82 3.92 -10.95
C LYS A 54 -2.37 2.47 -11.11
N PRO A 55 -2.93 1.74 -12.08
CA PRO A 55 -2.54 0.36 -12.37
C PRO A 55 -1.05 0.20 -12.69
N GLU A 56 -0.37 1.23 -13.20
CA GLU A 56 1.07 1.18 -13.47
C GLU A 56 1.92 0.92 -12.21
N LEU A 57 1.42 1.30 -11.02
CA LEU A 57 2.09 1.04 -9.75
C LEU A 57 2.24 -0.45 -9.45
N ALA A 58 1.47 -1.33 -10.09
CA ALA A 58 1.64 -2.79 -9.99
C ALA A 58 3.06 -3.23 -10.37
N THR A 59 3.67 -2.54 -11.34
CA THR A 59 5.04 -2.82 -11.77
C THR A 59 6.07 -2.39 -10.71
N THR A 60 5.82 -1.27 -10.04
CA THR A 60 6.62 -0.73 -8.93
C THR A 60 6.54 -1.62 -7.69
N ILE A 61 5.34 -2.03 -7.29
CA ILE A 61 5.10 -2.93 -6.16
C ILE A 61 5.79 -4.28 -6.40
N SER A 62 5.79 -4.76 -7.65
CA SER A 62 6.48 -6.01 -8.03
C SER A 62 8.01 -5.90 -8.04
N GLY A 63 8.57 -4.68 -8.19
CA GLY A 63 10.01 -4.44 -8.26
C GLY A 63 10.69 -4.33 -6.89
N GLU A 64 10.02 -3.74 -5.90
CA GLU A 64 10.57 -3.60 -4.53
C GLU A 64 10.14 -4.72 -3.59
N ALA A 65 8.98 -5.36 -3.83
CA ALA A 65 8.61 -6.60 -3.15
C ALA A 65 9.35 -7.79 -3.76
N LYS A 66 10.66 -7.91 -3.50
CA LYS A 66 11.32 -9.22 -3.64
C LYS A 66 10.68 -10.17 -2.63
N THR A 67 9.71 -10.99 -3.05
CA THR A 67 9.41 -12.39 -2.64
C THR A 67 7.94 -12.77 -2.98
N PRO A 68 7.57 -14.06 -2.95
CA PRO A 68 7.66 -14.99 -4.07
C PRO A 68 6.27 -15.47 -4.50
N GLY A 69 6.16 -15.94 -5.74
CA GLY A 69 4.95 -16.61 -6.19
C GLY A 69 4.02 -15.67 -6.92
N ARG A 70 4.34 -15.53 -8.21
CA ARG A 70 3.34 -15.49 -9.27
C ARG A 70 2.27 -16.56 -9.03
N LYS A 71 1.26 -16.24 -8.26
CA LYS A 71 -0.09 -16.44 -8.70
C LYS A 71 -0.65 -15.05 -8.67
N ALA A 72 -0.98 -14.55 -9.86
CA ALA A 72 -1.72 -13.32 -10.05
C ALA A 72 -2.54 -13.04 -8.80
N TYR A 73 -2.30 -11.90 -8.15
CA TYR A 73 -3.23 -11.36 -7.19
C TYR A 73 -4.56 -11.29 -7.94
N LYS A 74 -5.33 -12.39 -7.88
CA LYS A 74 -6.71 -12.42 -8.28
C LYS A 74 -7.29 -11.46 -7.27
N LEU A 75 -7.42 -10.21 -7.71
CA LEU A 75 -8.32 -9.24 -7.10
C LEU A 75 -9.53 -10.07 -6.67
N PRO A 76 -9.80 -10.22 -5.35
CA PRO A 76 -11.00 -10.91 -4.93
C PRO A 76 -12.11 -10.20 -5.68
N LYS A 77 -12.75 -10.93 -6.60
CA LYS A 77 -13.88 -10.40 -7.36
C LYS A 77 -14.79 -9.78 -6.33
N ASP A 78 -15.09 -8.50 -6.52
CA ASP A 78 -15.93 -7.71 -5.63
C ASP A 78 -17.01 -8.61 -5.04
N ASN A 79 -16.89 -8.87 -3.74
CA ASN A 79 -17.98 -9.46 -3.00
C ASN A 79 -18.74 -8.28 -2.43
N ASN A 80 -19.63 -7.78 -3.28
CA ASN A 80 -20.85 -7.02 -3.00
C ASN A 80 -21.11 -6.71 -1.52
#